data_AF-A0A6J3M0P4-F1
#
_entry.id   AF-A0A6J3M0P4-F1
#
_cell.length_a   1.000
_cell.length_b   1.000
_cell.length_c   1.000
_cell.angle_alpha   90.00
_cell.angle_beta   90.00
_cell.angle_gamma   90.00
#
_symmetry.space_group_name_H-M   'P 1'
#
loop_
_entity.id
_entity.type
_entity.pdbx_description
1 polymer ?
#
loop_
_entity_poly.entity_id
_entity_poly.type
_entity_poly.pdbx_seq_one_letter_code
_entity_poly.pdbx_strand_id
1 'polypeptide(L)'
;MKYFSDYKTKRLAMGTAKNELTGCTMLTVVSTRAVYMGHFYENLGFVNYDYPRNDPEPADFTQNVENLIRGHKPLFRAKGDALDVAAFTGDGEQCFAALMVPRYNTGTQAAYYPDLNQRLVNLILELIPGCRAVIYEYWARPKPRPGHALALFEYESNADGKGNADWRLWYENVYEQASKLGMQVIP
;
A
#
# COMPACT_ATOMS: atom_id res chain seq x y z
N MET A 1 -19.87 -7.80 -1.40
CA MET A 1 -18.40 -7.68 -1.43
C MET A 1 -17.92 -8.03 -2.83
N LYS A 2 -17.37 -7.06 -3.57
CA LYS A 2 -16.79 -7.28 -4.90
C LYS A 2 -15.38 -7.84 -4.65
N TYR A 3 -15.16 -9.12 -4.95
CA TYR A 3 -13.84 -9.74 -4.84
C TYR A 3 -13.02 -9.35 -6.06
N PHE A 4 -11.98 -8.55 -5.88
CA PHE A 4 -11.00 -8.23 -6.93
C PHE A 4 -9.61 -8.69 -6.50
N SER A 5 -8.91 -9.31 -7.47
CA SER A 5 -7.65 -10.07 -7.41
C SER A 5 -7.70 -11.51 -6.83
N ASP A 6 -7.49 -12.48 -7.73
CA ASP A 6 -6.79 -13.79 -7.71
C ASP A 6 -6.55 -14.61 -6.42
N TYR A 7 -7.04 -14.24 -5.24
CA TYR A 7 -6.70 -14.90 -3.98
C TYR A 7 -7.83 -15.80 -3.45
N LYS A 8 -7.54 -17.10 -3.29
CA LYS A 8 -8.44 -18.11 -2.72
C LYS A 8 -8.42 -18.16 -1.17
N THR A 9 -7.79 -17.19 -0.50
CA THR A 9 -7.56 -17.21 0.95
C THR A 9 -8.26 -16.05 1.64
N LYS A 10 -8.70 -16.25 2.89
CA LYS A 10 -9.29 -15.20 3.77
C LYS A 10 -8.29 -14.11 4.19
N ARG A 11 -7.03 -14.20 3.75
CA ARG A 11 -5.94 -13.27 4.06
C ARG A 11 -5.46 -12.65 2.76
N LEU A 12 -5.27 -11.34 2.77
CA LEU A 12 -4.63 -10.60 1.70
C LEU A 12 -3.20 -10.26 2.16
N ALA A 13 -2.25 -11.07 1.75
CA ALA A 13 -0.84 -10.86 2.04
C ALA A 13 -0.16 -10.31 0.78
N MET A 14 0.39 -9.10 0.86
CA MET A 14 1.29 -8.60 -0.16
C MET A 14 2.73 -8.84 0.29
N GLY A 15 3.31 -9.90 -0.27
CA GLY A 15 4.72 -10.22 -0.14
C GLY A 15 5.38 -10.23 -1.51
N THR A 16 6.67 -9.98 -1.51
CA THR A 16 7.53 -10.29 -2.65
C THR A 16 7.71 -11.81 -2.70
N ALA A 17 7.42 -12.43 -3.85
CA ALA A 17 7.29 -13.89 -3.98
C ALA A 17 8.51 -14.72 -3.51
N LYS A 18 9.71 -14.11 -3.35
CA LYS A 18 10.95 -14.76 -2.91
C LYS A 18 12.00 -13.86 -2.22
N ASN A 19 11.96 -12.54 -2.40
CA ASN A 19 13.04 -11.62 -1.98
C ASN A 19 12.43 -10.51 -1.16
N GLU A 20 12.85 -10.27 0.09
CA GLU A 20 12.38 -9.18 0.97
C GLU A 20 12.06 -7.86 0.21
N LEU A 21 11.10 -7.03 0.65
CA LEU A 21 10.95 -5.68 0.06
C LEU A 21 12.29 -4.96 0.14
N THR A 22 12.89 -4.69 -1.01
CA THR A 22 14.16 -3.96 -1.15
C THR A 22 13.94 -2.86 -2.17
N GLY A 23 13.39 -1.72 -1.74
CA GLY A 23 13.10 -0.59 -2.63
C GLY A 23 11.64 -0.50 -3.11
N CYS A 24 10.79 -1.49 -2.89
CA CYS A 24 9.40 -1.39 -3.33
C CYS A 24 8.57 -0.48 -2.40
N THR A 25 7.54 0.18 -2.94
CA THR A 25 6.57 0.95 -2.16
C THR A 25 5.23 0.22 -2.14
N MET A 26 4.65 0.04 -0.94
CA MET A 26 3.32 -0.53 -0.79
C MET A 26 2.33 0.58 -0.45
N LEU A 27 1.17 0.55 -1.10
CA LEU A 27 0.01 1.37 -0.73
C LEU A 27 -1.09 0.44 -0.23
N THR A 28 -1.63 0.71 0.95
CA THR A 28 -2.91 0.16 1.38
C THR A 28 -3.89 1.30 1.63
N VAL A 29 -5.02 1.30 0.94
CA VAL A 29 -6.18 2.16 1.25
C VAL A 29 -7.26 1.27 1.82
N VAL A 30 -7.82 1.62 2.96
CA VAL A 30 -8.86 0.86 3.64
C VAL A 30 -9.98 1.80 4.06
N SER A 31 -11.20 1.32 3.95
CA SER A 31 -12.39 1.98 4.45
C SER A 31 -13.20 1.07 5.37
N THR A 32 -14.40 1.48 5.74
CA THR A 32 -15.34 0.64 6.49
C THR A 32 -15.86 -0.57 5.71
N ARG A 33 -15.73 -0.57 4.37
CA ARG A 33 -16.29 -1.59 3.47
C ARG A 33 -15.35 -2.15 2.40
N ALA A 34 -14.17 -1.54 2.20
CA ALA A 34 -13.27 -1.91 1.11
C ALA A 34 -11.81 -1.81 1.51
N VAL A 35 -10.97 -2.58 0.80
CA VAL A 35 -9.52 -2.49 0.85
C VAL A 35 -8.98 -2.48 -0.57
N TYR A 36 -8.03 -1.58 -0.82
CA TYR A 36 -7.21 -1.51 -2.02
C TYR A 36 -5.75 -1.62 -1.62
N MET A 37 -5.00 -2.44 -2.35
CA MET A 37 -3.62 -2.76 -2.04
C MET A 37 -2.80 -2.74 -3.32
N GLY A 38 -1.76 -1.92 -3.35
CA GLY A 38 -0.84 -1.75 -4.48
C GLY A 38 0.60 -2.03 -4.09
N HIS A 39 1.32 -2.79 -4.91
CA HIS A 39 2.75 -3.05 -4.79
C HIS A 39 3.48 -2.42 -5.98
N PHE A 40 4.25 -1.37 -5.72
CA PHE A 40 4.95 -0.61 -6.75
C PHE A 40 6.46 -0.87 -6.68
N TYR A 41 7.00 -1.41 -7.76
CA TYR A 41 8.42 -1.76 -7.88
C TYR A 41 9.28 -0.50 -8.08
N GLU A 42 10.40 -0.42 -7.36
CA GLU A 42 11.37 0.68 -7.42
C GLU A 42 11.78 1.01 -8.86
N ASN A 43 12.24 -0.01 -9.58
CA ASN A 43 12.78 0.08 -10.93
C ASN A 43 11.70 0.21 -12.03
N LEU A 44 10.42 0.19 -11.68
CA LEU A 44 9.35 0.46 -12.63
C LEU A 44 8.76 1.85 -12.41
N GLY A 45 8.55 2.22 -11.15
CA GLY A 45 7.80 3.42 -10.78
C GLY A 45 8.66 4.58 -10.30
N PHE A 46 9.83 4.34 -9.72
CA PHE A 46 10.51 5.36 -8.92
C PHE A 46 11.88 5.72 -9.49
N VAL A 47 12.84 4.81 -9.44
CA VAL A 47 14.23 5.04 -9.83
C VAL A 47 14.85 3.74 -10.33
N ASN A 48 15.65 3.82 -11.40
CA ASN A 48 16.50 2.71 -11.86
C ASN A 48 17.88 2.82 -11.22
N TYR A 49 18.25 1.88 -10.36
CA TYR A 49 19.56 1.86 -9.71
C TYR A 49 20.59 0.98 -10.46
N ASP A 50 20.12 -0.02 -11.22
CA ASP A 50 20.96 -1.04 -11.87
C ASP A 50 20.86 -1.01 -13.42
N TYR A 51 20.53 0.15 -14.00
CA TYR A 51 20.58 0.38 -15.44
C TYR A 51 22.03 0.45 -15.96
N PRO A 52 22.38 -0.17 -17.12
CA PRO A 52 21.52 -0.88 -18.09
C PRO A 52 21.41 -2.39 -17.89
N ARG A 53 21.85 -2.94 -16.75
CA ARG A 53 22.05 -4.39 -16.63
C ARG A 53 20.76 -5.18 -16.46
N ASN A 54 19.84 -4.72 -15.60
CA ASN A 54 18.64 -5.49 -15.24
C ASN A 54 17.34 -4.66 -15.10
N ASP A 55 17.43 -3.33 -15.04
CA ASP A 55 16.27 -2.46 -14.83
C ASP A 55 15.68 -1.96 -16.16
N PRO A 56 14.36 -2.07 -16.38
CA PRO A 56 13.74 -1.54 -17.58
C PRO A 56 13.77 0.00 -17.57
N GLU A 57 14.20 0.60 -18.68
CA GLU A 57 14.22 2.05 -18.83
C GLU A 57 13.08 2.55 -19.74
N PRO A 58 12.49 3.73 -19.42
CA PRO A 58 12.64 4.49 -18.18
C PRO A 58 11.77 3.95 -17.03
N ALA A 59 12.19 4.18 -15.79
CA ALA A 59 11.24 4.19 -14.67
C ALA A 59 10.21 5.30 -14.94
N ASP A 60 8.93 5.00 -14.77
CA ASP A 60 7.85 5.92 -15.09
C ASP A 60 6.79 5.92 -13.99
N PHE A 61 6.94 6.83 -13.04
CA PHE A 61 6.01 7.01 -11.92
C PHE A 61 4.59 7.31 -12.40
N THR A 62 4.45 8.14 -13.44
CA THR A 62 3.14 8.58 -13.90
C THR A 62 2.40 7.41 -14.54
N GLN A 63 3.03 6.69 -15.47
CA GLN A 63 2.38 5.59 -16.19
C GLN A 63 2.27 4.30 -15.36
N ASN A 64 3.18 4.04 -14.41
CA ASN A 64 3.15 2.80 -13.63
C ASN A 64 2.49 2.91 -12.26
N VAL A 65 2.42 4.11 -11.67
CA VAL A 65 1.84 4.32 -10.34
C VAL A 65 0.56 5.14 -10.45
N GLU A 66 0.66 6.40 -10.90
CA GLU A 66 -0.49 7.31 -10.88
C GLU A 66 -1.61 6.87 -11.82
N ASN A 67 -1.27 6.53 -13.06
CA ASN A 67 -2.25 6.10 -14.05
C ASN A 67 -2.88 4.76 -13.65
N LEU A 68 -2.14 3.85 -12.99
CA LEU A 68 -2.73 2.62 -12.48
C LEU A 68 -3.79 2.94 -11.43
N ILE A 69 -3.45 3.73 -10.42
CA ILE A 69 -4.36 4.12 -9.34
C ILE A 69 -5.59 4.85 -9.90
N ARG A 70 -5.40 5.79 -10.84
CA ARG A 70 -6.48 6.57 -11.46
C ARG A 70 -7.30 5.76 -12.48
N GLY A 71 -6.82 4.61 -12.94
CA GLY A 71 -7.41 3.90 -14.08
C GLY A 71 -7.23 4.61 -15.42
N HIS A 72 -6.21 5.47 -15.53
CA HIS A 72 -5.89 6.21 -16.74
C HIS A 72 -4.97 5.40 -17.68
N LYS A 73 -4.87 5.87 -18.93
CA LYS A 73 -3.93 5.36 -19.94
C LYS A 73 -3.01 6.50 -20.40
N PRO A 74 -1.79 6.20 -20.89
CA PRO A 74 -1.18 4.87 -21.02
C PRO A 74 -0.69 4.28 -19.69
N LEU A 75 -0.64 2.94 -19.61
CA LEU A 75 0.17 2.22 -18.62
C LEU A 75 1.42 1.72 -19.34
N PHE A 76 2.59 1.76 -18.69
CA PHE A 76 3.83 1.32 -19.32
C PHE A 76 4.08 -0.18 -19.06
N ARG A 77 4.24 -0.57 -17.80
CA ARG A 77 4.54 -1.94 -17.35
C ARG A 77 3.68 -2.38 -16.16
N ALA A 78 2.89 -1.47 -15.60
CA ALA A 78 1.95 -1.75 -14.54
C ALA A 78 0.82 -2.70 -14.98
N LYS A 79 0.41 -3.55 -14.04
CA LYS A 79 -0.74 -4.45 -14.15
C LYS A 79 -1.51 -4.40 -12.84
N GLY A 80 -2.82 -4.56 -12.93
CA GLY A 80 -3.72 -4.53 -11.77
C GLY A 80 -4.94 -3.66 -12.02
N ASP A 81 -5.81 -3.64 -11.03
CA ASP A 81 -7.02 -2.83 -11.05
C ASP A 81 -6.75 -1.42 -10.53
N ALA A 82 -7.54 -0.48 -11.05
CA ALA A 82 -7.57 0.89 -10.54
C ALA A 82 -8.24 0.96 -9.17
N LEU A 83 -7.98 2.04 -8.44
CA LEU A 83 -8.68 2.34 -7.19
C LEU A 83 -10.13 2.73 -7.50
N ASP A 84 -11.09 1.92 -7.03
CA ASP A 84 -12.51 2.26 -7.09
C ASP A 84 -12.84 3.29 -6.00
N VAL A 85 -12.68 4.58 -6.31
CA VAL A 85 -12.90 5.70 -5.37
C VAL A 85 -14.29 5.66 -4.72
N ALA A 86 -15.32 5.19 -5.43
CA ALA A 86 -16.68 5.10 -4.89
C ALA A 86 -16.79 4.09 -3.72
N ALA A 87 -15.85 3.17 -3.60
CA ALA A 87 -15.78 2.23 -2.48
C ALA A 87 -15.21 2.85 -1.19
N PHE A 88 -14.54 4.01 -1.30
CA PHE A 88 -13.86 4.70 -0.19
C PHE A 88 -14.45 6.09 0.11
N THR A 89 -15.51 6.49 -0.60
CA THR A 89 -16.19 7.79 -0.46
C THR A 89 -17.68 7.60 -0.22
N GLY A 90 -18.30 8.49 0.55
CA GLY A 90 -19.73 8.47 0.87
C GLY A 90 -20.02 9.01 2.27
N ASP A 91 -21.29 9.22 2.57
CA ASP A 91 -21.71 9.74 3.88
C ASP A 91 -21.34 8.77 5.01
N GLY A 92 -20.60 9.28 6.00
CA GLY A 92 -20.13 8.49 7.13
C GLY A 92 -18.98 7.51 6.82
N GLU A 93 -18.49 7.48 5.57
CA GLU A 93 -17.35 6.65 5.22
C GLU A 93 -16.07 7.18 5.86
N GLN A 94 -15.32 6.29 6.51
CA GLN A 94 -14.01 6.61 7.05
C GLN A 94 -12.96 5.93 6.18
N CYS A 95 -11.93 6.68 5.77
CA CYS A 95 -10.84 6.18 4.94
C CYS A 95 -9.49 6.38 5.64
N PHE A 96 -8.67 5.34 5.57
CA PHE A 96 -7.29 5.35 6.02
C PHE A 96 -6.39 4.80 4.91
N ALA A 97 -5.31 5.50 4.63
CA ALA A 97 -4.30 5.12 3.66
C ALA A 97 -2.94 5.03 4.35
N ALA A 98 -2.21 3.97 4.04
CA ALA A 98 -0.90 3.70 4.57
C ALA A 98 0.07 3.43 3.42
N LEU A 99 1.19 4.15 3.42
CA LEU A 99 2.29 3.97 2.49
C LEU A 99 3.47 3.33 3.22
N MET A 100 3.85 2.11 2.85
CA MET A 100 5.07 1.48 3.33
C MET A 100 6.19 1.78 2.32
N VAL A 101 7.20 2.55 2.73
CA VAL A 101 8.26 3.06 1.85
C VAL A 101 9.66 2.67 2.37
N PRO A 102 10.63 2.43 1.49
CA PRO A 102 11.98 2.08 1.90
C PRO A 102 12.73 3.30 2.47
N ARG A 103 13.68 3.06 3.39
CA ARG A 103 14.60 4.08 3.91
C ARG A 103 16.08 3.65 3.86
N TYR A 104 16.97 4.64 3.92
CA TYR A 104 18.43 4.43 3.98
C TYR A 104 18.88 3.86 5.33
N ASN A 105 19.96 3.05 5.32
CA ASN A 105 20.55 2.40 6.49
C ASN A 105 21.56 3.28 7.26
N THR A 106 21.50 4.61 7.12
CA THR A 106 22.58 5.54 7.52
C THR A 106 22.28 6.33 8.79
N GLY A 107 21.29 5.92 9.59
CA GLY A 107 21.03 6.46 10.94
C GLY A 107 20.45 7.88 11.00
N THR A 108 20.48 8.63 9.89
CA THR A 108 19.83 9.94 9.71
C THR A 108 18.79 9.78 8.60
N GLN A 109 17.54 9.67 9.01
CA GLN A 109 16.41 9.19 8.21
C GLN A 109 16.16 10.02 6.94
N ALA A 110 16.11 9.33 5.80
CA ALA A 110 15.32 9.77 4.66
C ALA A 110 14.68 8.53 4.03
N ALA A 111 13.36 8.59 3.80
CA ALA A 111 12.70 7.71 2.88
C ALA A 111 13.39 7.80 1.51
N TYR A 112 13.43 6.70 0.76
CA TYR A 112 13.81 6.79 -0.64
C TYR A 112 12.72 7.56 -1.38
N TYR A 113 13.10 8.32 -2.41
CA TYR A 113 12.17 9.05 -3.28
C TYR A 113 11.09 9.84 -2.50
N PRO A 114 11.49 10.73 -1.57
CA PRO A 114 10.54 11.45 -0.70
C PRO A 114 9.50 12.24 -1.50
N ASP A 115 9.90 12.87 -2.60
CA ASP A 115 9.01 13.64 -3.46
C ASP A 115 7.94 12.77 -4.13
N LEU A 116 8.31 11.57 -4.60
CA LEU A 116 7.35 10.65 -5.24
C LEU A 116 6.42 10.00 -4.21
N ASN A 117 6.92 9.70 -3.01
CA ASN A 117 6.08 9.22 -1.91
C ASN A 117 5.05 10.28 -1.52
N GLN A 118 5.47 11.55 -1.41
CA GLN A 118 4.55 12.64 -1.10
C GLN A 118 3.55 12.86 -2.25
N ARG A 119 3.99 12.72 -3.50
CA ARG A 119 3.11 12.79 -4.66
C ARG A 119 2.05 11.68 -4.65
N LEU A 120 2.40 10.46 -4.23
CA LEU A 120 1.45 9.37 -4.02
C LEU A 120 0.47 9.65 -2.86
N VAL A 121 0.94 10.21 -1.74
CA VAL A 121 0.04 10.66 -0.66
C VAL A 121 -0.95 11.70 -1.18
N ASN A 122 -0.46 12.73 -1.88
CA ASN A 122 -1.29 13.79 -2.44
C ASN A 122 -2.32 13.23 -3.43
N LEU A 123 -1.94 12.26 -4.27
CA LEU A 123 -2.84 11.57 -5.17
C LEU A 123 -4.01 10.91 -4.42
N ILE A 124 -3.74 10.22 -3.31
CA ILE A 124 -4.81 9.57 -2.54
C ILE A 124 -5.72 10.60 -1.87
N LEU A 125 -5.16 11.67 -1.30
CA LEU A 125 -5.94 12.74 -0.68
C LEU A 125 -6.77 13.54 -1.69
N GLU A 126 -6.28 13.68 -2.93
CA GLU A 126 -7.03 14.27 -4.05
C GLU A 126 -8.20 13.37 -4.46
N LEU A 127 -7.96 12.06 -4.63
CA LEU A 127 -8.97 11.11 -5.09
C LEU A 127 -10.02 10.81 -4.01
N ILE A 128 -9.64 10.79 -2.74
CA ILE A 128 -10.52 10.49 -1.60
C ILE A 128 -10.42 11.62 -0.57
N PRO A 129 -11.14 12.74 -0.78
CA PRO A 129 -11.18 13.83 0.18
C PRO A 129 -11.62 13.34 1.56
N GLY A 130 -10.85 13.71 2.59
CA GLY A 130 -11.10 13.28 3.97
C GLY A 130 -10.45 11.95 4.37
N CYS A 131 -9.80 11.25 3.44
CA CYS A 131 -8.97 10.10 3.82
C CYS A 131 -7.78 10.55 4.67
N ARG A 132 -7.44 9.79 5.72
CA ARG A 132 -6.21 10.00 6.49
C ARG A 132 -5.08 9.21 5.84
N ALA A 133 -3.95 9.84 5.53
CA ALA A 133 -2.78 9.16 4.97
C ALA A 133 -1.58 9.20 5.93
N VAL A 134 -0.83 8.10 6.01
CA VAL A 134 0.40 7.98 6.80
C VAL A 134 1.49 7.24 6.02
N ILE A 135 2.76 7.57 6.31
CA ILE A 135 3.93 6.89 5.74
C ILE A 135 4.63 6.11 6.83
N TYR A 136 4.93 4.84 6.55
CA TYR A 136 5.74 3.94 7.37
C TYR A 136 7.02 3.60 6.62
N GLU A 137 8.16 3.91 7.23
CA GLU A 137 9.47 3.62 6.65
C GLU A 137 9.96 2.22 7.05
N TYR A 138 10.43 1.43 6.10
CA TYR A 138 11.01 0.11 6.32
C TYR A 138 12.46 0.05 5.83
N TRP A 139 13.28 -0.84 6.40
CA TRP A 139 14.69 -0.92 6.01
C TRP A 139 14.85 -1.62 4.66
N ALA A 140 15.40 -0.93 3.65
CA ALA A 140 15.53 -1.52 2.30
C ALA A 140 16.55 -2.67 2.19
N ARG A 141 17.37 -2.92 3.22
CA ARG A 141 18.40 -3.96 3.25
C ARG A 141 18.36 -4.71 4.58
N PRO A 142 17.78 -5.91 4.64
CA PRO A 142 17.57 -6.56 5.93
C PRO A 142 18.86 -7.23 6.40
N LYS A 143 19.05 -7.23 7.73
CA LYS A 143 19.50 -8.46 8.40
C LYS A 143 18.23 -9.29 8.58
N PRO A 144 18.19 -10.58 8.19
CA PRO A 144 16.96 -11.36 8.20
C PRO A 144 16.37 -11.41 9.61
N ARG A 145 15.16 -10.87 9.75
CA ARG A 145 14.35 -10.93 10.98
C ARG A 145 12.92 -11.33 10.61
N PRO A 146 12.23 -12.16 11.40
CA PRO A 146 10.82 -12.48 11.15
C PRO A 146 9.96 -11.21 11.04
N GLY A 147 9.08 -11.15 10.03
CA GLY A 147 8.18 -10.02 9.80
C GLY A 147 8.80 -8.80 9.12
N HIS A 148 10.10 -8.82 8.81
CA HIS A 148 10.77 -7.75 8.10
C HIS A 148 10.20 -7.60 6.69
N ALA A 149 10.03 -6.35 6.23
CA ALA A 149 9.58 -6.05 4.87
C ALA A 149 8.28 -6.78 4.46
N LEU A 150 7.36 -6.99 5.42
CA LEU A 150 6.05 -7.59 5.17
C LEU A 150 4.96 -6.51 5.25
N ALA A 151 4.05 -6.54 4.27
CA ALA A 151 2.80 -5.81 4.27
C ALA A 151 1.62 -6.79 4.32
N LEU A 152 0.93 -6.86 5.46
CA LEU A 152 -0.20 -7.75 5.66
C LEU A 152 -1.47 -6.96 5.97
N PHE A 153 -2.57 -7.35 5.35
CA PHE A 153 -3.91 -6.93 5.72
C PHE A 153 -4.75 -8.13 6.14
N GLU A 154 -5.47 -7.99 7.24
CA GLU A 154 -6.42 -8.98 7.74
C GLU A 154 -7.73 -8.31 8.07
N TYR A 155 -8.81 -8.97 7.68
CA TYR A 155 -10.17 -8.63 8.06
C TYR A 155 -10.74 -9.78 8.91
N GLU A 156 -11.35 -9.43 10.03
CA GLU A 156 -11.97 -10.38 10.96
C GLU A 156 -13.40 -9.89 11.23
N SER A 157 -14.40 -10.58 10.68
CA SER A 157 -15.82 -10.19 10.79
C SER A 157 -16.39 -10.31 12.21
N ASN A 158 -15.66 -10.95 13.12
CA ASN A 158 -16.03 -11.14 14.51
C ASN A 158 -14.82 -10.93 15.43
N ALA A 159 -14.15 -9.79 15.28
CA ALA A 159 -12.86 -9.51 15.90
C ALA A 159 -12.91 -9.49 17.43
N ASP A 160 -14.07 -9.20 18.02
CA ASP A 160 -14.29 -9.14 19.47
C ASP A 160 -15.10 -10.32 20.04
N GLY A 161 -15.46 -11.29 19.20
CA GLY A 161 -16.30 -12.43 19.60
C GLY A 161 -17.79 -12.09 19.80
N LYS A 162 -18.22 -10.85 19.53
CA LYS A 162 -19.61 -10.37 19.72
C LYS A 162 -20.28 -9.92 18.42
N GLY A 163 -19.68 -10.23 17.27
CA GLY A 163 -20.18 -9.89 15.94
C GLY A 163 -19.69 -8.54 15.42
N ASN A 164 -18.76 -7.87 16.11
CA ASN A 164 -18.17 -6.64 15.61
C ASN A 164 -16.94 -6.94 14.75
N ALA A 165 -16.95 -6.44 13.52
CA ALA A 165 -15.85 -6.59 12.60
C ALA A 165 -14.70 -5.62 12.91
N ASP A 166 -13.49 -6.01 12.53
CA ASP A 166 -12.32 -5.15 12.57
C ASP A 166 -11.34 -5.54 11.46
N TRP A 167 -10.40 -4.65 11.16
CA TRP A 167 -9.27 -4.95 10.30
C TRP A 167 -7.95 -4.60 10.97
N ARG A 168 -6.88 -5.25 10.53
CA ARG A 168 -5.52 -5.05 11.00
C ARG A 168 -4.58 -4.90 9.82
N LEU A 169 -3.67 -3.94 9.94
CA LEU A 169 -2.59 -3.71 8.99
C LEU A 169 -1.26 -3.91 9.72
N TRP A 170 -0.36 -4.69 9.16
CA TRP A 170 0.98 -4.88 9.71
C TRP A 170 2.04 -4.50 8.69
N TYR A 171 2.92 -3.58 9.08
CA TYR A 171 4.11 -3.14 8.35
C TYR A 171 5.32 -3.27 9.26
N GLU A 172 6.17 -4.28 9.02
CA GLU A 172 7.23 -4.67 9.95
C GLU A 172 6.70 -4.86 11.39
N ASN A 173 7.18 -4.03 12.33
CA ASN A 173 6.80 -4.04 13.74
C ASN A 173 5.69 -3.04 14.06
N VAL A 174 5.20 -2.30 13.06
CA VAL A 174 4.08 -1.38 13.21
C VAL A 174 2.80 -2.10 12.87
N TYR A 175 1.76 -1.89 13.68
CA TYR A 175 0.43 -2.38 13.39
C TYR A 175 -0.61 -1.27 13.59
N GLU A 176 -1.58 -1.25 12.70
CA GLU A 176 -2.77 -0.41 12.80
C GLU A 176 -4.01 -1.29 12.89
N GLN A 177 -5.04 -0.75 13.54
CA GLN A 177 -6.30 -1.44 13.77
C GLN A 177 -7.45 -0.43 13.65
N ALA A 178 -8.52 -0.79 12.96
CA ALA A 178 -9.62 0.13 12.66
C ALA A 178 -10.22 0.73 13.93
N SER A 179 -10.49 -0.11 14.94
CA SER A 179 -11.05 0.31 16.22
C SER A 179 -10.16 1.32 16.97
N LYS A 180 -8.84 1.22 16.85
CA LYS A 180 -7.89 2.19 17.44
C LYS A 180 -7.86 3.51 16.71
N LEU A 181 -8.19 3.48 15.42
CA LEU A 181 -8.32 4.66 14.57
C LEU A 181 -9.71 5.30 14.68
N GLY A 182 -10.64 4.73 15.46
CA GLY A 182 -12.01 5.21 15.60
C GLY A 182 -12.94 4.80 14.45
N MET A 183 -12.50 3.89 13.59
CA MET A 183 -13.25 3.43 12.43
C MET A 183 -14.25 2.33 12.80
N GLN A 184 -15.47 2.45 12.27
CA GLN A 184 -16.53 1.45 12.43
C GLN A 184 -16.55 0.53 11.21
N VAL A 185 -16.03 -0.68 11.33
CA VAL A 185 -15.95 -1.63 10.22
C VAL A 185 -17.29 -2.35 10.05
N ILE A 186 -17.77 -2.43 8.81
CA ILE A 186 -19.02 -3.10 8.50
C ILE A 186 -18.76 -4.62 8.39
N PRO A 187 -19.55 -5.48 9.08
CA PRO A 187 -19.45 -6.94 9.01
C PRO A 187 -19.57 -7.56 7.60
#